data_AF-A0AAD1ZBN2-F1
#
_entry.id   AF-A0AAD1ZBN2-F1
#
_cell.length_a   1.000
_cell.length_b   1.000
_cell.length_c   1.000
_cell.angle_alpha   90.00
_cell.angle_beta   90.00
_cell.angle_gamma   90.00
#
_symmetry.space_group_name_H-M   'P 1'
#
loop_
_entity.id
_entity.type
_entity.pdbx_description
1 polymer ?
#
loop_
_entity_poly.entity_id
_entity_poly.type
_entity_poly.pdbx_seq_one_letter_code
_entity_poly.pdbx_strand_id
1 'polypeptide(L)'
;MTVNNTANKFTVVGCDTRGFVSGKRANRNYTTGCSSLCASEEDLVNGSCSGVGCCQTSIPKNVWRVQMSLGSFHQYKNYDNRRSTWVFNSCSYAFVVEETSFSFSPSNLSLLSDVTRLPMVLDWAIGNGTCEDAKKNLSSYACKSENSECLKPNNGDGYRCNCLKGYRGNPYLLDGCQDIDECQDPSLNDCEKDRCVNTVGNFQCVCPKGYQGEGKTGGRGCVRIRGESITWKLVAGLKLSAKHSWAQNESNTEEMESLLSVELNTFSSVDGHSNGIVYDSMRNDIILPMGGGR
;
A
#
# COMPACT_ATOMS: atom_id res chain seq x y z
N MET A 1 4.39 15.13 -14.20
CA MET A 1 4.15 13.69 -14.44
C MET A 1 5.26 13.15 -15.33
N THR A 2 5.77 11.97 -15.02
CA THR A 2 6.84 11.24 -15.69
C THR A 2 6.34 9.83 -16.01
N VAL A 3 6.90 9.19 -17.05
CA VAL A 3 6.58 7.79 -17.34
C VAL A 3 7.21 6.91 -16.26
N ASN A 4 6.42 6.01 -15.66
CA ASN A 4 6.95 5.08 -14.67
C ASN A 4 7.91 4.10 -15.36
N ASN A 5 9.18 4.14 -14.98
CA ASN A 5 10.27 3.48 -15.68
C ASN A 5 10.38 1.97 -15.38
N THR A 6 9.67 1.49 -14.36
CA THR A 6 9.66 0.07 -13.96
C THR A 6 8.36 -0.62 -14.36
N ALA A 7 7.26 0.12 -14.42
CA ALA A 7 5.96 -0.44 -14.78
C ALA A 7 5.73 -0.48 -16.29
N ASN A 8 6.37 0.39 -17.07
CA ASN A 8 6.11 0.48 -18.52
C ASN A 8 7.30 0.07 -19.39
N LYS A 9 6.97 -0.43 -20.57
CA LYS A 9 7.91 -0.64 -21.68
C LYS A 9 7.45 0.12 -22.92
N PHE A 10 8.41 0.65 -23.66
CA PHE A 10 8.16 1.08 -25.03
C PHE A 10 8.19 -0.14 -25.94
N THR A 11 7.12 -0.35 -26.70
CA THR A 11 6.90 -1.53 -27.53
C THR A 11 6.71 -1.10 -28.97
N VAL A 12 7.38 -1.81 -29.88
CA VAL A 12 7.24 -1.69 -31.33
C VAL A 12 6.78 -3.04 -31.86
N VAL A 13 5.70 -3.06 -32.63
CA VAL A 13 5.15 -4.27 -33.26
C VAL A 13 5.10 -4.04 -34.76
N GLY A 14 5.64 -4.99 -35.52
CA GLY A 14 5.74 -4.91 -36.97
C GLY A 14 6.97 -5.63 -37.50
N CYS A 15 7.03 -5.77 -38.82
CA CYS A 15 8.22 -6.24 -39.54
C CYS A 15 8.79 -5.09 -40.40
N ASP A 16 10.11 -5.03 -40.56
CA ASP A 16 10.78 -3.87 -41.19
C ASP A 16 10.46 -2.54 -40.50
N THR A 17 10.33 -2.57 -39.17
CA THR A 17 9.84 -1.44 -38.37
C THR A 17 10.91 -0.97 -37.42
N ARG A 18 11.12 0.35 -37.35
CA ARG A 18 11.84 1.00 -36.25
C ARG A 18 10.91 1.98 -35.56
N GLY A 19 10.87 1.91 -34.23
CA GLY A 19 10.14 2.87 -33.42
C GLY A 19 11.10 3.62 -32.52
N PHE A 20 10.83 4.91 -32.33
CA PHE A 20 11.54 5.75 -31.39
C PHE A 20 10.55 6.35 -30.39
N VAL A 21 10.99 6.42 -29.15
CA VAL A 21 10.33 7.14 -28.08
C VAL A 21 11.24 8.28 -27.67
N SER A 22 10.77 9.49 -27.86
CA SER A 22 11.47 10.72 -27.52
C SER A 22 10.75 11.44 -26.39
N GLY A 23 11.48 12.27 -25.65
CA GLY A 23 10.93 13.04 -24.55
C GLY A 23 11.95 14.01 -23.99
N LYS A 24 11.63 14.56 -22.84
CA LYS A 24 12.53 15.43 -22.08
C LYS A 24 13.01 14.69 -20.85
N ARG A 25 14.32 14.77 -20.59
CA ARG A 25 14.96 14.24 -19.39
C ARG A 25 15.89 15.31 -18.84
N ALA A 26 15.53 15.87 -17.68
CA ALA A 26 16.09 17.14 -17.21
C ALA A 26 16.02 18.21 -18.34
N ASN A 27 17.13 18.90 -18.62
CA ASN A 27 17.23 19.93 -19.66
C ASN A 27 17.70 19.40 -21.03
N ARG A 28 17.67 18.07 -21.25
CA ARG A 28 18.13 17.47 -22.51
C ARG A 28 16.99 16.75 -23.22
N ASN A 29 17.09 16.68 -24.54
CA ASN A 29 16.26 15.78 -25.33
C ASN A 29 16.74 14.35 -25.07
N TYR A 30 15.78 13.48 -24.79
CA TYR A 30 16.00 12.05 -24.66
C TYR A 30 15.32 11.36 -25.83
N THR A 31 16.03 10.43 -26.47
CA THR A 31 15.45 9.53 -27.47
C THR A 31 16.03 8.15 -27.24
N THR A 32 15.16 7.15 -27.19
CA THR A 32 15.54 5.75 -27.36
C THR A 32 14.60 5.13 -28.38
N GLY A 33 14.84 3.89 -28.72
CA GLY A 33 14.00 3.18 -29.65
C GLY A 33 14.52 1.78 -29.83
N CYS A 34 13.80 1.03 -30.64
CA CYS A 34 14.27 -0.25 -31.07
C CYS A 34 13.58 -0.64 -32.38
N SER A 35 14.03 -1.74 -32.97
CA SER A 35 13.60 -2.18 -34.28
C SER A 35 13.21 -3.64 -34.27
N SER A 36 12.28 -3.97 -35.15
CA SER A 36 11.79 -5.32 -35.38
C SER A 36 11.89 -5.66 -36.87
N LEU A 37 12.51 -6.80 -37.17
CA LEU A 37 12.77 -7.30 -38.51
C LEU A 37 12.27 -8.75 -38.62
N CYS A 38 11.75 -9.13 -39.78
CA CYS A 38 11.26 -10.48 -40.02
C CYS A 38 11.69 -10.93 -41.42
N ALA A 39 12.04 -12.20 -41.58
CA ALA A 39 12.28 -12.81 -42.89
C ALA A 39 11.07 -13.65 -43.35
N SER A 40 10.39 -14.30 -42.41
CA SER A 40 9.19 -15.11 -42.63
C SER A 40 8.25 -15.08 -41.41
N GLU A 41 7.04 -15.61 -41.55
CA GLU A 41 6.09 -15.77 -40.44
C GLU A 41 6.55 -16.83 -39.43
N GLU A 42 7.30 -17.84 -39.89
CA GLU A 42 7.82 -18.94 -39.06
C GLU A 42 8.85 -18.45 -38.02
N ASP A 43 9.47 -17.28 -38.24
CA ASP A 43 10.40 -16.66 -37.32
C ASP A 43 9.71 -16.00 -36.12
N LEU A 44 8.38 -15.84 -36.16
CA LEU A 44 7.61 -15.13 -35.14
C LEU A 44 7.34 -16.03 -33.93
N VAL A 45 7.87 -15.63 -32.78
CA VAL A 45 7.73 -16.40 -31.52
C VAL A 45 6.75 -15.70 -30.58
N ASN A 46 5.72 -16.43 -30.15
CA ASN A 46 4.78 -15.96 -29.13
C ASN A 46 5.51 -15.56 -27.84
N GLY A 47 5.14 -14.41 -27.28
CA GLY A 47 5.73 -13.82 -26.07
C GLY A 47 7.12 -13.22 -26.27
N SER A 48 7.73 -13.33 -27.46
CA SER A 48 9.06 -12.77 -27.73
C SER A 48 8.96 -11.34 -28.24
N CYS A 49 9.73 -10.42 -27.63
CA CYS A 49 9.83 -9.02 -28.05
C CYS A 49 11.29 -8.57 -28.15
N SER A 50 12.11 -9.39 -28.79
CA SER A 50 13.57 -9.23 -28.86
C SER A 50 14.08 -8.74 -30.24
N GLY A 51 13.18 -8.24 -31.10
CA GLY A 51 13.54 -7.70 -32.41
C GLY A 51 13.01 -8.48 -33.61
N VAL A 52 12.14 -9.48 -33.40
CA VAL A 52 11.47 -10.24 -34.47
C VAL A 52 9.96 -10.19 -34.25
N GLY A 53 9.24 -9.51 -35.14
CA GLY A 53 7.80 -9.20 -35.00
C GLY A 53 7.45 -8.18 -33.90
N CYS A 54 8.18 -8.22 -32.78
CA CYS A 54 8.08 -7.28 -31.68
C CYS A 54 9.45 -6.89 -31.15
N CYS A 55 9.55 -5.66 -30.67
CA CYS A 55 10.69 -5.18 -29.94
C CYS A 55 10.28 -4.31 -28.75
N GLN A 56 10.89 -4.55 -27.60
CA GLN A 56 10.68 -3.76 -26.39
C GLN A 56 11.97 -3.12 -25.88
N THR A 57 11.85 -1.91 -25.33
CA THR A 57 12.95 -1.23 -24.64
C THR A 57 12.43 -0.44 -23.44
N SER A 58 13.26 -0.36 -22.41
CA SER A 58 12.94 0.37 -21.19
C SER A 58 13.06 1.88 -21.40
N ILE A 59 12.18 2.63 -20.75
CA ILE A 59 12.27 4.09 -20.66
C ILE A 59 12.95 4.43 -19.32
N PRO A 60 14.06 5.18 -19.29
CA PRO A 60 14.78 5.50 -18.07
C PRO A 60 14.01 6.48 -17.20
N LYS A 61 14.44 6.61 -15.95
CA LYS A 61 13.91 7.59 -15.00
C LYS A 61 13.96 9.03 -15.51
N ASN A 62 13.01 9.82 -15.03
CA ASN A 62 12.88 11.27 -15.21
C ASN A 62 12.54 11.68 -16.65
N VAL A 63 11.92 10.78 -17.43
CA VAL A 63 11.43 11.09 -18.78
C VAL A 63 9.97 11.55 -18.71
N TRP A 64 9.70 12.70 -19.32
CA TRP A 64 8.36 13.30 -19.43
C TRP A 64 8.12 13.83 -20.85
N ARG A 65 6.86 14.17 -21.17
CA ARG A 65 6.42 14.59 -22.52
C ARG A 65 6.86 13.60 -23.60
N VAL A 66 6.45 12.36 -23.42
CA VAL A 66 6.82 11.31 -24.36
C VAL A 66 6.09 11.49 -25.69
N GLN A 67 6.85 11.43 -26.77
CA GLN A 67 6.37 11.37 -28.15
C GLN A 67 6.93 10.11 -28.79
N MET A 68 6.16 9.52 -29.69
CA MET A 68 6.54 8.30 -30.37
C MET A 68 6.58 8.55 -31.86
N SER A 69 7.57 7.99 -32.53
CA SER A 69 7.64 7.98 -33.98
C SER A 69 7.91 6.58 -34.48
N LEU A 70 7.36 6.28 -35.65
CA LEU A 70 7.56 5.04 -36.36
C LEU A 70 8.20 5.35 -37.70
N GLY A 71 8.98 4.40 -38.19
CA GLY A 71 9.43 4.37 -39.57
C GLY A 71 9.75 2.96 -39.99
N SER A 72 10.00 2.80 -41.29
CA SER A 72 10.46 1.55 -41.87
C SER A 72 11.89 1.71 -42.39
N PHE A 73 12.67 0.62 -42.45
CA PHE A 73 14.02 0.69 -43.02
C PHE A 73 13.96 0.78 -44.53
N HIS A 74 13.01 0.09 -45.16
CA HIS A 74 12.79 0.17 -46.59
C HIS A 74 11.67 1.16 -46.88
N GLN A 75 11.99 2.26 -47.58
CA GLN A 75 10.96 3.02 -48.27
C GLN A 75 10.47 2.15 -49.43
N TYR A 76 9.36 1.42 -49.23
CA TYR A 76 8.70 0.70 -50.32
C TYR A 76 8.26 1.72 -51.38
N LYS A 77 9.12 1.99 -52.36
CA LYS A 77 8.75 2.69 -53.58
C LYS A 77 7.95 1.70 -54.41
N ASN A 78 6.66 1.95 -54.55
CA ASN A 78 5.85 1.33 -55.60
C ASN A 78 6.34 1.83 -56.96
N TYR A 79 7.38 1.19 -57.50
CA TYR A 79 7.76 1.30 -58.90
C TYR A 79 8.21 -0.09 -59.34
N ASP A 80 7.36 -0.74 -60.12
CA ASP A 80 7.60 -2.04 -60.76
C ASP A 80 7.30 -3.30 -59.91
N ASN A 81 6.03 -3.47 -59.56
CA ASN A 81 5.24 -4.71 -59.41
C ASN A 81 5.90 -6.06 -58.98
N ARG A 82 7.03 -6.06 -58.26
CA ARG A 82 7.63 -7.22 -57.58
C ARG A 82 8.41 -6.82 -56.33
N ARG A 83 7.66 -6.59 -55.24
CA ARG A 83 7.79 -7.26 -53.93
C ARG A 83 6.91 -6.49 -52.95
N SER A 84 5.83 -7.18 -52.57
CA SER A 84 4.76 -6.79 -51.66
C SER A 84 5.28 -6.30 -50.32
N THR A 85 4.69 -5.24 -49.77
CA THR A 85 4.49 -5.17 -48.32
C THR A 85 3.89 -6.51 -47.91
N TRP A 86 4.59 -7.29 -47.09
CA TRP A 86 4.13 -8.63 -46.70
C TRP A 86 2.66 -8.57 -46.22
N VAL A 87 1.78 -9.42 -46.75
CA VAL A 87 0.33 -9.40 -46.44
C VAL A 87 0.08 -9.47 -44.92
N PHE A 88 0.96 -10.16 -44.19
CA PHE A 88 0.92 -10.31 -42.74
C PHE A 88 1.45 -9.11 -41.92
N ASN A 89 1.97 -8.06 -42.57
CA ASN A 89 2.51 -6.85 -41.92
C ASN A 89 1.90 -5.60 -42.55
N SER A 90 0.59 -5.46 -42.39
CA SER A 90 -0.17 -4.37 -43.01
C SER A 90 0.08 -3.02 -42.33
N CYS A 91 0.41 -3.03 -41.03
CA CYS A 91 0.63 -1.84 -40.22
C CYS A 91 1.73 -2.08 -39.18
N SER A 92 2.41 -1.00 -38.82
CA SER A 92 3.39 -0.96 -37.74
C SER A 92 2.85 -0.15 -36.58
N TYR A 93 3.14 -0.58 -35.36
CA TYR A 93 2.63 0.04 -34.13
C TYR A 93 3.77 0.37 -33.18
N ALA A 94 3.64 1.49 -32.47
CA ALA A 94 4.53 1.89 -31.41
C ALA A 94 3.69 2.48 -30.27
N PHE A 95 3.91 2.00 -29.07
CA PHE A 95 3.17 2.44 -27.89
C PHE A 95 4.00 2.24 -26.62
N VAL A 96 3.65 2.97 -25.58
CA VAL A 96 4.11 2.72 -24.22
C VAL A 96 2.98 2.01 -23.49
N VAL A 97 3.27 0.87 -22.90
CA VAL A 97 2.28 0.05 -22.19
C VAL A 97 2.88 -0.48 -20.90
N GLU A 98 2.01 -0.69 -19.92
CA GLU A 98 2.35 -1.43 -18.72
C GLU A 98 2.84 -2.85 -19.09
N GLU A 99 3.96 -3.28 -18.50
CA GLU A 99 4.67 -4.49 -18.88
C GLU A 99 3.81 -5.77 -18.79
N THR A 100 2.92 -5.84 -17.79
CA THR A 100 2.04 -7.00 -17.57
C THR A 100 0.80 -6.99 -18.46
N SER A 101 0.52 -5.88 -19.15
CA SER A 101 -0.70 -5.65 -19.91
C SER A 101 -0.55 -5.94 -21.40
N PHE A 102 0.65 -6.28 -21.87
CA PHE A 102 0.88 -6.65 -23.27
C PHE A 102 1.89 -7.80 -23.40
N SER A 103 1.47 -8.85 -24.12
CA SER A 103 2.35 -9.94 -24.56
C SER A 103 2.16 -10.14 -26.05
N PHE A 104 3.27 -10.25 -26.79
CA PHE A 104 3.24 -10.36 -28.23
C PHE A 104 2.71 -11.71 -28.70
N SER A 105 1.88 -11.69 -29.73
CA SER A 105 1.57 -12.84 -30.58
C SER A 105 1.68 -12.44 -32.06
N PRO A 106 1.96 -13.39 -32.98
CA PRO A 106 1.98 -13.12 -34.42
C PRO A 106 0.72 -12.42 -34.94
N SER A 107 -0.46 -12.75 -34.38
CA SER A 107 -1.74 -12.13 -34.76
C SER A 107 -1.80 -10.62 -34.45
N ASN A 108 -0.96 -10.11 -33.55
CA ASN A 108 -0.87 -8.67 -33.27
C ASN A 108 -0.40 -7.85 -34.48
N LEU A 109 0.30 -8.45 -35.45
CA LEU A 109 0.71 -7.76 -36.68
C LEU A 109 -0.50 -7.29 -37.52
N SER A 110 -1.66 -7.94 -37.38
CA SER A 110 -2.90 -7.56 -38.06
C SER A 110 -3.95 -6.98 -37.10
N LEU A 111 -4.09 -7.54 -35.89
CA LEU A 111 -5.22 -7.22 -34.99
C LEU A 111 -5.02 -5.98 -34.11
N LEU A 112 -3.82 -5.41 -34.04
CA LEU A 112 -3.58 -4.21 -33.24
C LEU A 112 -4.30 -2.96 -33.81
N SER A 113 -4.81 -3.01 -35.05
CA SER A 113 -5.63 -1.94 -35.63
C SER A 113 -6.90 -1.68 -34.82
N ASP A 114 -7.41 -2.71 -34.16
CA ASP A 114 -8.68 -2.68 -33.44
C ASP A 114 -8.50 -2.23 -31.98
N VAL A 115 -7.25 -2.18 -31.51
CA VAL A 115 -6.91 -1.78 -30.15
C VAL A 115 -6.87 -0.27 -30.04
N THR A 116 -7.84 0.30 -29.32
CA THR A 116 -7.96 1.76 -29.16
C THR A 116 -7.30 2.31 -27.90
N ARG A 117 -7.04 1.45 -26.90
CA ARG A 117 -6.49 1.85 -25.59
C ARG A 117 -5.56 0.78 -25.03
N LEU A 118 -4.44 1.23 -24.47
CA LEU A 118 -3.50 0.42 -23.73
C LEU A 118 -3.18 1.12 -22.39
N PRO A 119 -3.10 0.39 -21.28
CA PRO A 119 -2.81 0.98 -19.98
C PRO A 119 -1.35 1.45 -19.93
N MET A 120 -1.14 2.65 -19.39
CA MET A 120 0.18 3.21 -19.13
C MET A 120 0.20 3.78 -17.72
N VAL A 121 1.26 3.51 -16.96
CA VAL A 121 1.44 3.98 -15.60
C VAL A 121 2.27 5.26 -15.58
N LEU A 122 1.75 6.32 -14.95
CA LEU A 122 2.47 7.59 -14.79
C LEU A 122 2.80 7.86 -13.33
N ASP A 123 4.01 8.37 -13.11
CA ASP A 123 4.40 8.94 -11.83
C ASP A 123 4.07 10.44 -11.82
N TRP A 124 3.41 10.89 -10.76
CA TRP A 124 3.11 12.31 -10.55
C TRP A 124 3.95 12.87 -9.41
N ALA A 125 4.08 14.19 -9.33
CA ALA A 125 4.74 14.89 -8.25
C ALA A 125 4.26 16.34 -8.24
N ILE A 126 4.43 17.02 -7.11
CA ILE A 126 4.01 18.40 -6.92
C ILE A 126 5.20 19.31 -7.21
N GLY A 127 4.96 20.29 -8.09
CA GLY A 127 5.98 21.24 -8.52
C GLY A 127 7.20 20.57 -9.14
N ASN A 128 8.34 21.27 -9.09
CA ASN A 128 9.64 20.82 -9.58
C ASN A 128 10.76 21.00 -8.53
N GLY A 129 10.46 21.55 -7.36
CA GLY A 129 11.42 21.80 -6.27
C GLY A 129 11.54 20.64 -5.28
N THR A 130 12.44 20.78 -4.31
CA THR A 130 12.60 19.79 -3.23
C THR A 130 11.62 20.01 -2.09
N CYS A 131 11.60 19.07 -1.14
CA CYS A 131 10.83 19.22 0.10
C CYS A 131 11.28 20.43 0.92
N GLU A 132 12.59 20.69 0.99
CA GLU A 132 13.17 21.81 1.72
C GLU A 132 12.72 23.14 1.10
N ASP A 133 12.70 23.23 -0.23
CA ASP A 133 12.22 24.40 -0.93
C ASP A 133 10.72 24.61 -0.75
N ALA A 134 9.93 23.53 -0.83
CA ALA A 134 8.49 23.60 -0.66
C ALA A 134 8.08 24.06 0.75
N LYS A 135 8.82 23.65 1.79
CA LYS A 135 8.58 24.04 3.19
C LYS A 135 8.88 25.51 3.48
N LYS A 136 9.64 26.21 2.63
CA LYS A 136 9.92 27.65 2.79
C LYS A 136 8.67 28.52 2.61
N ASN A 137 7.68 28.05 1.84
CA ASN A 137 6.43 28.78 1.61
C ASN A 137 5.22 27.94 2.03
N LEU A 138 4.85 28.06 3.30
CA LEU A 138 3.74 27.33 3.93
C LEU A 138 2.38 27.57 3.25
N SER A 139 2.16 28.73 2.62
CA SER A 139 0.91 29.01 1.92
C SER A 139 0.69 28.14 0.68
N SER A 140 1.79 27.73 0.04
CA SER A 140 1.80 26.89 -1.16
C SER A 140 2.19 25.44 -0.90
N TYR A 141 2.59 25.12 0.33
CA TYR A 141 3.03 23.79 0.71
C TYR A 141 1.85 22.81 0.70
N ALA A 142 2.02 21.69 0.01
CA ALA A 142 0.91 20.79 -0.28
C ALA A 142 0.63 19.78 0.83
N CYS A 143 1.61 19.43 1.67
CA CYS A 143 1.40 18.47 2.77
C CYS A 143 0.75 19.21 3.93
N LYS A 144 -0.58 19.22 3.95
CA LYS A 144 -1.37 20.02 4.89
C LYS A 144 -1.60 19.31 6.21
N SER A 145 -1.52 17.98 6.24
CA SER A 145 -1.79 17.25 7.48
C SER A 145 -0.63 17.35 8.45
N GLU A 146 -0.94 17.54 9.74
CA GLU A 146 0.09 17.59 10.80
C GLU A 146 0.87 16.27 10.89
N ASN A 147 0.18 15.13 10.73
CA ASN A 147 0.78 13.79 10.74
C ASN A 147 1.21 13.35 9.34
N SER A 148 1.76 14.26 8.54
CA SER A 148 2.31 13.96 7.22
C SER A 148 3.76 14.37 7.06
N GLU A 149 4.44 13.68 6.15
CA GLU A 149 5.81 13.97 5.74
C GLU A 149 5.89 14.24 4.24
N CYS A 150 6.91 15.01 3.88
CA CYS A 150 7.28 15.27 2.50
C CYS A 150 8.35 14.28 2.06
N LEU A 151 8.16 13.70 0.88
CA LEU A 151 9.05 12.71 0.30
C LEU A 151 9.46 13.10 -1.12
N LYS A 152 10.72 12.83 -1.46
CA LYS A 152 11.21 12.95 -2.83
C LYS A 152 10.72 11.75 -3.65
N PRO A 153 10.09 11.95 -4.83
CA PRO A 153 9.67 10.84 -5.68
C PRO A 153 10.89 10.07 -6.21
N ASN A 154 10.73 8.76 -6.38
CA ASN A 154 11.77 7.88 -6.93
C ASN A 154 12.03 8.09 -8.44
N ASN A 155 11.11 8.79 -9.12
CA ASN A 155 11.11 9.05 -10.55
C ASN A 155 10.50 10.43 -10.84
N GLY A 156 11.32 11.35 -11.32
CA GLY A 156 10.97 12.74 -11.60
C GLY A 156 11.45 13.72 -10.53
N ASP A 157 11.15 14.99 -10.78
CA ASP A 157 11.39 16.10 -9.87
C ASP A 157 10.11 16.44 -9.07
N GLY A 158 10.22 17.36 -8.11
CA GLY A 158 9.12 17.73 -7.22
C GLY A 158 9.11 16.92 -5.93
N TYR A 159 7.96 16.91 -5.26
CA TYR A 159 7.75 16.16 -4.03
C TYR A 159 6.37 15.50 -3.96
N ARG A 160 6.21 14.56 -3.04
CA ARG A 160 4.93 13.97 -2.65
C ARG A 160 4.75 14.09 -1.14
N CYS A 161 3.52 13.91 -0.69
CA CYS A 161 3.19 13.84 0.72
C CYS A 161 2.77 12.43 1.05
N ASN A 162 3.16 11.95 2.23
CA ASN A 162 2.72 10.68 2.78
C ASN A 162 2.29 10.90 4.23
N CYS A 163 1.36 10.09 4.73
CA CYS A 163 1.14 10.07 6.17
C CYS A 163 2.37 9.50 6.87
N LEU A 164 2.65 9.98 8.09
CA LEU A 164 3.69 9.43 8.93
C LEU A 164 3.41 7.95 9.22
N LYS A 165 4.44 7.19 9.60
CA LYS A 165 4.26 5.81 10.06
C LYS A 165 3.29 5.77 11.25
N GLY A 166 2.36 4.82 11.24
CA GLY A 166 1.27 4.73 12.22
C GLY A 166 0.02 5.54 11.85
N TYR A 167 0.03 6.22 10.69
CA TYR A 167 -1.09 7.02 10.21
C TYR A 167 -1.53 6.60 8.80
N ARG A 168 -2.82 6.77 8.50
CA ARG A 168 -3.44 6.51 7.20
C ARG A 168 -4.34 7.66 6.77
N GLY A 169 -4.60 7.77 5.47
CA GLY A 169 -5.55 8.73 4.91
C GLY A 169 -4.90 9.66 3.89
N ASN A 170 -5.37 10.91 3.83
CA ASN A 170 -4.98 11.87 2.79
C ASN A 170 -4.08 12.99 3.35
N PRO A 171 -2.76 12.97 3.11
CA PRO A 171 -1.84 13.97 3.65
C PRO A 171 -2.01 15.39 3.08
N TYR A 172 -2.83 15.57 2.04
CA TYR A 172 -3.11 16.85 1.40
C TYR A 172 -4.25 17.65 2.07
N LEU A 173 -4.88 17.08 3.10
CA LEU A 173 -5.94 17.71 3.90
C LEU A 173 -5.43 17.96 5.33
N LEU A 174 -5.90 19.02 6.00
CA LEU A 174 -5.44 19.41 7.35
C LEU A 174 -5.53 18.27 8.39
N ASP A 175 -6.65 17.57 8.46
CA ASP A 175 -6.85 16.43 9.37
C ASP A 175 -6.93 15.10 8.60
N GLY A 176 -6.25 15.03 7.46
CA GLY A 176 -6.40 13.90 6.55
C GLY A 176 -5.60 12.66 6.94
N CYS A 177 -4.52 12.79 7.72
CA CYS A 177 -3.79 11.66 8.26
C CYS A 177 -4.29 11.33 9.67
N GLN A 178 -4.96 10.19 9.78
CA GLN A 178 -5.56 9.68 11.01
C GLN A 178 -4.76 8.50 11.55
N ASP A 179 -4.74 8.38 12.87
CA ASP A 179 -4.12 7.28 13.58
C ASP A 179 -4.66 5.92 13.09
N ILE A 180 -3.75 4.96 12.96
CA ILE A 180 -4.10 3.56 12.69
C ILE A 180 -4.25 2.88 14.05
N ASP A 181 -5.45 2.39 14.36
CA ASP A 181 -5.61 1.50 15.50
C ASP A 181 -5.12 0.09 15.13
N GLU A 182 -3.84 -0.19 15.37
CA GLU A 182 -3.27 -1.50 15.07
C GLU A 182 -3.88 -2.63 15.90
N CYS A 183 -4.58 -2.31 17.00
CA CYS A 183 -5.24 -3.32 17.83
C CYS A 183 -6.55 -3.85 17.21
N GLN A 184 -7.14 -3.13 16.24
CA GLN A 184 -8.31 -3.62 15.50
C GLN A 184 -7.94 -4.67 14.44
N ASP A 185 -6.67 -4.73 14.04
CA ASP A 185 -6.18 -5.66 13.03
C ASP A 185 -4.95 -6.42 13.55
N PRO A 186 -5.11 -7.71 13.95
CA PRO A 186 -4.01 -8.54 14.41
C PRO A 186 -2.84 -8.67 13.43
N SER A 187 -3.00 -8.33 12.14
CA SER A 187 -1.91 -8.32 11.16
C SER A 187 -1.01 -7.09 11.24
N LEU A 188 -1.46 -6.03 11.94
CA LEU A 188 -0.75 -4.77 12.10
C LEU A 188 0.04 -4.67 13.41
N ASN A 189 -0.15 -5.63 14.33
CA ASN A 189 0.57 -5.69 15.61
C ASN A 189 1.15 -7.10 15.88
N ASP A 190 2.08 -7.17 16.81
CA ASP A 190 2.72 -8.42 17.25
C ASP A 190 2.38 -8.80 18.69
N CYS A 191 1.32 -8.23 19.26
CA CYS A 191 0.91 -8.48 20.63
C CYS A 191 0.30 -9.87 20.82
N GLU A 192 0.46 -10.42 22.02
CA GLU A 192 -0.37 -11.53 22.47
C GLU A 192 -1.85 -11.13 22.44
N LYS A 193 -2.72 -12.13 22.26
CA LYS A 193 -4.17 -11.91 22.19
C LYS A 193 -4.66 -11.13 23.41
N ASP A 194 -5.47 -10.11 23.15
CA ASP A 194 -6.07 -9.21 24.15
C ASP A 194 -5.03 -8.43 25.00
N ARG A 195 -3.81 -8.22 24.47
CA ARG A 195 -2.73 -7.43 25.12
C ARG A 195 -2.39 -6.13 24.42
N CYS A 196 -3.01 -5.85 23.29
CA CYS A 196 -2.76 -4.63 22.53
C CYS A 196 -3.51 -3.44 23.16
N VAL A 197 -2.81 -2.31 23.29
CA VAL A 197 -3.35 -1.01 23.65
C VAL A 197 -2.92 -0.03 22.57
N ASN A 198 -3.90 0.57 21.87
CA ASN A 198 -3.61 1.56 20.85
C ASN A 198 -3.10 2.86 21.48
N THR A 199 -2.13 3.49 20.83
CA THR A 199 -1.57 4.79 21.24
C THR A 199 -1.47 5.70 20.02
N VAL A 200 -1.32 7.01 20.21
CA VAL A 200 -1.25 7.91 19.06
C VAL A 200 0.04 7.67 18.26
N GLY A 201 -0.11 7.22 17.02
CA GLY A 201 0.93 6.91 16.04
C GLY A 201 1.59 5.55 16.20
N ASN A 202 1.11 4.69 17.12
CA ASN A 202 1.69 3.35 17.37
C ASN A 202 0.80 2.53 18.33
N PHE A 203 1.22 1.31 18.68
CA PHE A 203 0.60 0.50 19.71
C PHE A 203 1.58 0.05 20.80
N GLN A 204 1.04 -0.43 21.92
CA GLN A 204 1.80 -1.08 22.99
C GLN A 204 1.19 -2.43 23.34
N CYS A 205 2.05 -3.40 23.62
CA CYS A 205 1.63 -4.67 24.19
C CYS A 205 1.83 -4.65 25.71
N VAL A 206 0.75 -4.84 26.47
CA VAL A 206 0.77 -4.68 27.93
C VAL A 206 0.38 -5.98 28.62
N CYS A 207 1.22 -6.40 29.58
CA CYS A 207 0.91 -7.56 30.41
C CYS A 207 -0.11 -7.24 31.51
N PRO A 208 -0.99 -8.19 31.85
CA PRO A 208 -1.95 -8.01 32.95
C PRO A 208 -1.23 -7.85 34.29
N LYS A 209 -1.93 -7.28 35.28
CA LYS A 209 -1.39 -7.10 36.63
C LYS A 209 -0.89 -8.43 37.22
N GLY A 210 0.31 -8.41 37.79
CA GLY A 210 0.96 -9.61 38.33
C GLY A 210 1.71 -10.44 37.28
N TYR A 211 1.82 -9.95 36.05
CA TYR A 211 2.66 -10.50 34.99
C TYR A 211 3.70 -9.44 34.55
N GLN A 212 4.84 -9.92 34.05
CA GLN A 212 5.92 -9.12 33.48
C GLN A 212 6.30 -9.70 32.11
N GLY A 213 6.82 -8.88 31.22
CA GLY A 213 7.19 -9.28 29.86
C GLY A 213 6.98 -8.15 28.86
N GLU A 214 7.22 -8.45 27.60
CA GLU A 214 7.03 -7.56 26.46
C GLU A 214 5.62 -7.69 25.87
N GLY A 215 4.86 -8.72 26.24
CA GLY A 215 3.49 -8.94 25.77
C GLY A 215 3.38 -9.24 24.27
N LYS A 216 4.48 -9.62 23.62
CA LYS A 216 4.58 -9.92 22.18
C LYS A 216 4.61 -11.42 21.93
N THR A 217 4.03 -11.84 20.81
CA THR A 217 3.99 -13.26 20.37
C THR A 217 5.35 -13.82 19.95
N GLY A 218 6.25 -12.98 19.43
CA GLY A 218 7.62 -13.37 19.03
C GLY A 218 8.72 -13.03 20.03
N GLY A 219 8.37 -12.45 21.19
CA GLY A 219 9.31 -11.98 22.22
C GLY A 219 9.10 -12.66 23.57
N ARG A 220 9.53 -12.01 24.66
CA ARG A 220 9.14 -12.49 26.00
C ARG A 220 7.67 -12.16 26.23
N GLY A 221 6.84 -13.17 26.08
CA GLY A 221 5.43 -13.13 26.44
C GLY A 221 5.20 -12.78 27.91
N CYS A 222 3.93 -12.70 28.31
CA CYS A 222 3.60 -12.34 29.68
C CYS A 222 3.84 -13.51 30.66
N VAL A 223 4.78 -13.35 31.60
CA VAL A 223 5.08 -14.33 32.64
C VAL A 223 4.68 -13.82 34.02
N ARG A 224 4.10 -14.68 34.85
CA ARG A 224 3.64 -14.29 36.20
C ARG A 224 4.82 -13.88 37.09
N ILE A 225 4.70 -12.72 37.74
CA ILE A 225 5.62 -12.27 38.80
C ILE A 225 5.40 -13.19 40.00
N ARG A 226 6.39 -14.03 40.34
CA ARG A 226 6.35 -14.79 41.59
C ARG A 226 6.56 -13.81 42.74
N GLY A 227 5.49 -13.55 43.50
CA GLY A 227 5.60 -12.82 44.76
C GLY A 227 6.57 -13.53 45.70
N GLU A 228 7.35 -12.74 46.45
CA GLU A 228 8.15 -13.21 47.57
C GLU A 228 7.30 -14.14 48.44
N SER A 229 7.89 -15.27 48.83
CA SER A 229 7.29 -16.22 49.76
C SER A 229 6.82 -15.46 50.99
N ILE A 230 5.50 -15.36 51.19
CA ILE A 230 4.92 -15.01 52.49
C ILE A 230 5.30 -16.16 53.42
N THR A 231 6.46 -16.03 54.06
CA THR A 231 6.84 -16.91 55.15
C THR A 231 5.89 -16.62 56.29
N TRP A 232 4.86 -17.46 56.46
CA TRP A 232 4.09 -17.51 57.68
C TRP A 232 5.07 -17.83 58.82
N LYS A 233 5.56 -16.81 59.54
CA LYS A 233 6.16 -17.02 60.84
C LYS A 233 5.03 -17.43 61.78
N LEU A 234 4.81 -18.74 61.90
CA LEU A 234 4.05 -19.32 63.01
C LEU A 234 4.76 -18.92 64.30
N VAL A 235 4.31 -17.84 64.93
CA VAL A 235 4.66 -17.55 66.32
C VAL A 235 3.77 -18.45 67.17
N ALA A 236 4.32 -19.58 67.60
CA ALA A 236 3.71 -20.41 68.63
C ALA A 236 3.74 -19.64 69.96
N GLY A 237 2.72 -18.81 70.19
CA GLY A 237 2.49 -18.17 71.48
C GLY A 237 1.84 -19.16 72.45
N LEU A 238 2.60 -19.65 73.43
CA LEU A 238 2.07 -20.30 74.63
C LEU A 238 1.24 -19.28 75.42
N LYS A 239 -0.08 -19.37 75.34
CA LYS A 239 -1.00 -18.54 76.13
C LYS A 239 -1.10 -19.14 77.54
N LEU A 240 -0.36 -18.57 78.50
CA LEU A 240 -0.60 -18.80 79.93
C LEU A 240 -1.87 -18.04 80.33
N SER A 241 -2.97 -18.78 80.47
CA SER A 241 -4.25 -18.21 80.89
C SER A 241 -4.28 -18.09 82.41
N ALA A 242 -4.20 -16.87 82.95
CA ALA A 242 -4.66 -16.57 84.30
C ALA A 242 -6.16 -16.22 84.22
N LYS A 243 -7.01 -17.03 84.85
CA LYS A 243 -8.45 -16.74 85.02
C LYS A 243 -8.63 -15.83 86.23
N HIS A 244 -9.29 -14.69 86.05
CA HIS A 244 -9.89 -13.92 87.15
C HIS A 244 -11.40 -13.77 86.95
N SER A 245 -12.10 -13.88 88.09
CA SER A 245 -13.56 -13.97 88.21
C SER A 245 -14.25 -12.62 88.02
N TRP A 246 -14.69 -12.28 86.81
CA TRP A 246 -15.91 -11.48 86.55
C TRP A 246 -16.25 -11.23 85.06
N ALA A 247 -15.47 -11.70 84.08
CA ALA A 247 -15.83 -11.53 82.67
C ALA A 247 -16.71 -12.69 82.15
N GLN A 248 -18.01 -12.41 82.04
CA GLN A 248 -18.99 -13.20 81.29
C GLN A 248 -18.66 -13.23 79.79
N ASN A 249 -19.15 -14.26 79.12
CA ASN A 249 -18.94 -14.62 77.72
C ASN A 249 -19.08 -13.48 76.70
N GLU A 250 -18.31 -13.67 75.62
CA GLU A 250 -18.47 -13.14 74.26
C GLU A 250 -18.03 -11.69 73.97
N SER A 251 -17.00 -11.60 73.15
CA SER A 251 -16.42 -10.39 72.59
C SER A 251 -17.31 -9.80 71.51
N ASN A 252 -17.66 -8.53 71.65
CA ASN A 252 -18.02 -7.65 70.55
C ASN A 252 -16.79 -7.39 69.66
N THR A 253 -16.96 -7.58 68.35
CA THR A 253 -16.31 -6.78 67.30
C THR A 253 -17.35 -6.55 66.20
N GLU A 254 -18.09 -5.44 66.32
CA GLU A 254 -18.62 -4.72 65.14
C GLU A 254 -17.53 -3.77 64.60
N GLU A 255 -17.78 -3.23 63.41
CA GLU A 255 -16.97 -2.35 62.54
C GLU A 255 -16.12 -3.12 61.51
N MET A 256 -16.44 -3.14 60.21
CA MET A 256 -17.23 -2.22 59.40
C MET A 256 -17.47 -2.87 58.03
N GLU A 257 -18.73 -3.16 57.64
CA GLU A 257 -19.17 -3.10 56.23
C GLU A 257 -20.68 -2.78 56.14
N SER A 258 -20.95 -1.71 55.40
CA SER A 258 -22.23 -1.16 54.95
C SER A 258 -21.91 -0.67 53.52
N LEU A 259 -22.68 -0.82 52.44
CA LEU A 259 -24.11 -1.03 52.23
C LEU A 259 -24.33 -1.58 50.79
N LEU A 260 -25.52 -2.14 50.62
CA LEU A 260 -26.13 -2.87 49.50
C LEU A 260 -26.21 -2.14 48.13
N SER A 261 -26.31 -2.90 47.02
CA SER A 261 -27.57 -3.00 46.24
C SER A 261 -27.49 -4.01 45.07
N VAL A 262 -28.69 -4.43 44.64
CA VAL A 262 -29.11 -5.66 43.94
C VAL A 262 -29.14 -5.54 42.41
N GLU A 263 -29.18 -6.71 41.76
CA GLU A 263 -29.25 -7.12 40.34
C GLU A 263 -30.14 -6.34 39.36
N LEU A 264 -29.85 -6.53 38.05
CA LEU A 264 -30.83 -6.88 37.02
C LEU A 264 -30.18 -7.66 35.83
N ASN A 265 -30.94 -8.62 35.31
CA ASN A 265 -30.55 -9.71 34.40
C ASN A 265 -30.72 -9.41 32.90
N THR A 266 -29.83 -10.06 32.10
CA THR A 266 -29.95 -10.74 30.78
C THR A 266 -31.03 -10.42 29.72
N PHE A 267 -30.62 -10.40 28.42
CA PHE A 267 -31.06 -11.22 27.23
C PHE A 267 -30.56 -10.55 25.90
N SER A 268 -29.81 -11.14 24.96
CA SER A 268 -29.97 -12.26 23.98
C SER A 268 -30.58 -11.90 22.59
N SER A 269 -29.89 -12.26 21.49
CA SER A 269 -30.42 -12.76 20.18
C SER A 269 -29.23 -13.22 19.30
N VAL A 270 -28.97 -14.51 19.01
CA VAL A 270 -29.51 -15.50 18.03
C VAL A 270 -29.15 -15.26 16.53
N ASP A 271 -28.25 -16.13 16.05
CA ASP A 271 -28.02 -16.82 14.76
C ASP A 271 -27.96 -16.14 13.36
N GLY A 272 -26.98 -16.64 12.56
CA GLY A 272 -27.18 -17.03 11.15
C GLY A 272 -26.21 -16.47 10.08
N HIS A 273 -25.31 -17.32 9.56
CA HIS A 273 -24.64 -17.15 8.23
C HIS A 273 -25.64 -17.60 7.11
N SER A 274 -25.64 -17.17 5.83
CA SER A 274 -24.55 -17.01 4.86
C SER A 274 -24.99 -16.30 3.54
N ASN A 275 -23.96 -15.73 2.88
CA ASN A 275 -23.68 -15.56 1.43
C ASN A 275 -24.47 -14.60 0.51
N GLY A 276 -23.71 -13.63 0.00
CA GLY A 276 -23.89 -12.96 -1.29
C GLY A 276 -22.69 -12.08 -1.61
N ILE A 277 -21.71 -12.60 -2.37
CA ILE A 277 -20.60 -11.80 -2.92
C ILE A 277 -21.09 -11.17 -4.22
N VAL A 278 -21.04 -9.83 -4.30
CA VAL A 278 -21.10 -9.09 -5.55
C VAL A 278 -19.88 -8.19 -5.59
N TYR A 279 -19.00 -8.41 -6.56
CA TYR A 279 -17.99 -7.44 -6.95
C TYR A 279 -18.67 -6.33 -7.74
N ASP A 280 -18.54 -5.08 -7.31
CA ASP A 280 -18.69 -3.93 -8.20
C ASP A 280 -17.40 -3.10 -8.22
N SER A 281 -17.04 -2.75 -9.44
CA SER A 281 -15.83 -2.12 -9.90
C SER A 281 -15.87 -0.62 -9.61
N MET A 282 -14.72 -0.09 -9.17
CA MET A 282 -14.28 1.30 -9.27
C MET A 282 -15.38 2.36 -9.46
N ARG A 283 -15.67 3.16 -8.43
CA ARG A 283 -16.08 4.55 -8.66
C ARG A 283 -15.88 5.48 -7.45
N ASN A 284 -15.22 6.59 -7.77
CA ASN A 284 -15.31 7.92 -7.16
C ASN A 284 -14.30 8.31 -6.07
N ASP A 285 -13.14 8.79 -6.54
CA ASP A 285 -12.76 10.16 -6.21
C ASP A 285 -13.84 11.13 -6.71
N ILE A 286 -14.69 11.61 -5.81
CA ILE A 286 -15.16 13.01 -5.61
C ILE A 286 -16.21 13.01 -4.48
N ILE A 287 -15.97 13.96 -3.56
CA ILE A 287 -16.57 14.32 -2.28
C ILE A 287 -18.08 14.67 -2.35
N LEU A 288 -18.87 14.33 -1.32
CA LEU A 288 -19.98 15.13 -0.73
C LEU A 288 -20.35 14.65 0.70
N PRO A 289 -21.01 15.49 1.55
CA PRO A 289 -20.79 15.58 3.01
C PRO A 289 -21.73 14.73 3.88
N MET A 290 -21.35 14.59 5.16
CA MET A 290 -22.24 14.09 6.22
C MET A 290 -23.46 15.00 6.43
N GLY A 291 -24.65 14.40 6.49
CA GLY A 291 -25.88 15.00 7.00
C GLY A 291 -26.82 13.88 7.44
N GLY A 292 -27.15 13.83 8.74
CA GLY A 292 -27.84 12.71 9.38
C GLY A 292 -29.38 12.73 9.34
N GLY A 293 -29.95 11.70 9.97
CA GLY A 293 -31.25 11.73 10.63
C GLY A 293 -32.50 11.54 9.78
N ARG A 294 -32.98 10.29 9.63
CA ARG A 294 -34.15 9.74 10.35
C ARG A 294 -34.35 8.28 9.99
#